data_AF-A0A1A8R9K3-F1
#
_entry.id   AF-A0A1A8R9K3-F1
#
_cell.length_a   1.000
_cell.length_b   1.000
_cell.length_c   1.000
_cell.angle_alpha   90.00
_cell.angle_beta   90.00
_cell.angle_gamma   90.00
#
_symmetry.space_group_name_H-M   'P 1'
#
loop_
_entity.id
_entity.type
_entity.pdbx_description
1 polymer ?
#
loop_
_entity_poly.entity_id
_entity_poly.type
_entity_poly.pdbx_seq_one_letter_code
_entity_poly.pdbx_strand_id
1 'polypeptide(L)' 'ILRCYMLELMVILYEEETPDSEGQFIYHFNQSLSPEIGCPPCETYNPQNSETFFKSLKNVLEKLLVEYEH' A
#
# COMPACT_ATOMS: atom_id res chain seq x y z
N ILE A 1 1.34 -8.78 -0.54
CA ILE A 1 1.64 -7.64 -1.45
C ILE A 1 1.05 -6.30 -1.01
N LEU A 2 -0.21 -6.24 -0.52
CA LEU A 2 -0.85 -4.98 -0.09
C LEU A 2 -0.03 -4.20 0.95
N ARG A 3 0.52 -4.89 1.95
CA ARG A 3 1.42 -4.29 2.94
C ARG A 3 2.61 -3.55 2.32
N CYS A 4 3.18 -4.08 1.23
CA CYS A 4 4.27 -3.40 0.51
C CYS A 4 3.81 -2.11 -0.14
N TYR A 5 2.63 -2.10 -0.75
CA TYR A 5 2.06 -0.86 -1.28
C TYR A 5 1.79 0.17 -0.18
N MET A 6 1.35 -0.25 1.00
CA MET A 6 1.12 0.68 2.11
C MET A 6 2.42 1.27 2.65
N LEU A 7 3.49 0.49 2.75
CA LEU A 7 4.80 0.99 3.17
C LEU A 7 5.38 1.99 2.17
N GLU A 8 5.32 1.68 0.87
CA GLU A 8 5.78 2.59 -0.19
C GLU A 8 4.95 3.88 -0.22
N LEU A 9 3.63 3.76 -0.04
CA LEU A 9 2.75 4.93 0.03
C LEU A 9 3.11 5.82 1.23
N MET A 10 3.50 5.27 2.38
CA MET A 10 3.99 6.08 3.50
C MET A 10 5.28 6.83 3.15
N VAL A 11 6.20 6.22 2.40
CA VAL A 11 7.41 6.90 1.93
C VAL A 11 7.04 8.07 1.01
N ILE A 12 6.14 7.86 0.05
CA ILE A 12 5.67 8.92 -0.85
C ILE A 12 5.03 10.07 -0.06
N LEU A 13 4.14 9.76 0.89
CA LEU A 13 3.47 10.78 1.71
C LEU A 13 4.47 11.59 2.56
N TYR A 14 5.51 10.93 3.07
CA TYR A 14 6.60 11.57 3.79
C TYR A 14 7.44 12.48 2.88
N GLU A 15 7.78 12.03 1.68
CA GLU A 15 8.56 12.80 0.70
C GLU A 15 7.79 14.02 0.16
N GLU A 16 6.47 13.91 0.01
CA GLU A 16 5.57 15.00 -0.41
C GLU A 16 5.18 15.94 0.74
N GLU A 17 5.77 15.77 1.94
CA GLU A 17 5.47 16.55 3.15
C GLU A 17 3.96 16.58 3.47
N THR A 18 3.26 15.48 3.19
CA THR A 18 1.82 15.38 3.46
C THR A 18 1.59 15.46 4.97
N PRO A 19 0.63 16.28 5.45
CA PRO A 19 0.36 16.38 6.88
C PRO A 19 0.06 15.02 7.50
N ASP A 20 0.63 14.74 8.68
CA ASP A 20 0.41 13.48 9.39
C ASP A 20 -1.08 13.16 9.57
N SER A 21 -1.92 14.19 9.80
CA SER A 21 -3.37 14.04 9.91
C SER A 21 -4.03 13.47 8.65
N GLU A 22 -3.47 13.76 7.49
CA GLU A 22 -3.93 13.23 6.20
C GLU A 22 -3.33 11.84 5.95
N GLY A 23 -2.11 11.55 6.36
CA GLY A 23 -1.47 10.24 6.17
C GLY A 23 -1.85 9.17 7.21
N GLN A 24 -2.40 9.57 8.36
CA GLN A 24 -2.57 8.70 9.53
C GLN A 24 -3.42 7.45 9.26
N PHE A 25 -4.43 7.55 8.39
CA PHE A 25 -5.28 6.42 8.07
C PHE A 25 -4.52 5.30 7.35
N ILE A 26 -3.52 5.63 6.51
CA ILE A 26 -2.67 4.65 5.83
C ILE A 26 -1.82 3.90 6.86
N TYR A 27 -1.30 4.61 7.87
CA TYR A 27 -0.57 4.00 8.98
C TYR A 27 -1.42 2.97 9.73
N HIS A 28 -2.61 3.38 10.18
CA HIS A 28 -3.53 2.50 10.91
C HIS A 28 -3.97 1.31 10.06
N PHE A 29 -4.27 1.54 8.79
CA PHE A 29 -4.64 0.46 7.87
C PHE A 29 -3.49 -0.54 7.72
N ASN A 30 -2.26 -0.09 7.48
CA ASN A 30 -1.09 -0.96 7.39
C ASN A 30 -0.86 -1.79 8.66
N GLN A 31 -1.06 -1.21 9.85
CA GLN A 31 -0.95 -1.93 11.12
C GLN A 31 -2.00 -3.03 11.28
N SER A 32 -3.19 -2.85 10.68
CA SER A 32 -4.22 -3.89 10.67
C SER A 32 -3.93 -5.05 9.69
N LEU A 33 -2.97 -4.88 8.76
CA LEU A 33 -2.62 -5.92 7.80
C LEU A 33 -1.76 -7.01 8.45
N SER A 34 -2.28 -8.23 8.43
CA SER A 34 -1.52 -9.42 8.79
C SER A 34 -0.78 -9.95 7.54
N PRO A 35 0.56 -9.96 7.53
CA PRO A 35 1.31 -10.50 6.40
C PRO A 35 1.14 -12.03 6.34
N GLU A 36 0.96 -12.56 5.14
CA GLU A 36 0.93 -14.00 4.90
C GLU A 36 2.31 -14.63 5.09
N ILE A 37 2.33 -15.85 5.62
CA ILE A 37 3.56 -16.64 5.78
C ILE A 37 4.10 -17.02 4.40
N GLY A 38 5.39 -16.78 4.17
CA GLY A 38 6.07 -17.15 2.92
C GLY A 38 5.99 -16.09 1.81
N CYS A 39 5.43 -14.90 2.08
CA CYS A 39 5.55 -13.77 1.17
C CYS A 39 7.02 -13.30 1.06
N PRO A 40 7.51 -12.96 -0.14
CA PRO A 40 8.82 -12.35 -0.30
C PRO A 40 8.84 -10.92 0.31
N PRO A 41 10.02 -10.40 0.68
CA PRO A 41 10.16 -9.03 1.14
C PRO A 41 9.81 -8.02 0.05
N CYS A 42 9.40 -6.82 0.44
CA CYS A 42 8.87 -5.81 -0.48
C CYS A 42 9.91 -5.34 -1.50
N GLU A 43 11.18 -5.33 -1.11
CA GLU A 43 12.33 -4.92 -1.91
C GLU A 43 12.65 -5.90 -3.04
N THR A 44 11.99 -7.06 -3.10
CA THR A 44 12.09 -7.98 -4.25
C THR A 44 11.28 -7.52 -5.46
N TYR A 45 10.32 -6.62 -5.26
CA TYR A 45 9.54 -6.04 -6.35
C TYR A 45 10.32 -4.88 -6.97
N ASN A 46 10.37 -4.82 -8.30
CA ASN A 46 11.06 -3.74 -9.00
C ASN A 46 10.40 -2.39 -8.69
N PRO A 47 11.20 -1.33 -8.42
CA PRO A 47 10.68 0.03 -8.30
C PRO A 47 9.87 0.42 -9.54
N GLN A 48 8.75 1.11 -9.31
CA GLN A 48 7.87 1.61 -10.35
C GLN A 48 7.82 3.14 -10.29
N ASN A 49 7.52 3.80 -11.41
CA ASN A 49 7.16 5.21 -11.37
C ASN A 49 5.81 5.41 -10.63
N SER A 50 5.56 6.63 -10.15
CA SER A 50 4.38 6.96 -9.35
C SER A 50 3.07 6.63 -10.06
N GLU A 51 2.94 6.91 -11.36
CA GLU A 51 1.74 6.60 -12.13
C GLU A 51 1.43 5.10 -12.15
N THR A 52 2.44 4.27 -12.41
CA THR A 52 2.30 2.81 -12.46
C THR A 52 2.02 2.26 -11.07
N PHE A 53 2.66 2.82 -10.04
CA PHE A 53 2.42 2.49 -8.64
C PHE A 53 0.96 2.74 -8.25
N PHE A 54 0.44 3.95 -8.46
CA PHE A 54 -0.93 4.31 -8.09
C PHE A 54 -1.97 3.49 -8.85
N LYS A 55 -1.73 3.22 -10.14
CA LYS A 55 -2.60 2.35 -10.95
C LYS A 55 -2.63 0.93 -10.38
N SER A 56 -1.48 0.38 -10.01
CA SER A 56 -1.38 -0.97 -9.46
C SER A 56 -2.01 -1.07 -8.07
N LEU A 57 -1.77 -0.08 -7.20
CA LEU A 57 -2.41 0.02 -5.89
C LEU A 57 -3.94 0.08 -6.02
N LYS A 58 -4.47 0.94 -6.90
CA LYS A 58 -5.91 1.02 -7.15
C LYS A 58 -6.50 -0.34 -7.54
N ASN A 59 -5.86 -1.04 -8.47
CA ASN A 59 -6.32 -2.37 -8.90
C ASN A 59 -6.31 -3.39 -7.76
N VAL A 60 -5.34 -3.32 -6.83
CA VAL A 60 -5.31 -4.19 -5.65
C VAL A 60 -6.47 -3.88 -4.71
N LEU A 61 -6.73 -2.59 -4.44
CA LEU A 61 -7.83 -2.16 -3.57
C LEU A 61 -9.20 -2.52 -4.15
N GLU A 62 -9.41 -2.34 -5.46
CA GLU A 62 -10.66 -2.71 -6.13
C GLU A 62 -10.94 -4.21 -6.02
N LYS A 63 -9.92 -5.07 -6.14
CA LYS A 63 -10.08 -6.52 -5.97
C LYS A 63 -10.51 -6.90 -4.56
N LEU A 64 -9.96 -6.24 -3.54
CA LEU A 64 -10.34 -6.48 -2.14
C LEU A 64 -11.78 -6.08 -1.86
N LEU A 65 -12.26 -4.99 -2.47
CA LEU A 65 -13.65 -4.55 -2.32
C LEU A 65 -14.62 -5.55 -2.96
N VAL A 66 -14.28 -6.08 -4.14
CA VAL A 66 -15.12 -7.10 -4.83
C VAL A 66 -15.19 -8.40 -4.02
N GLU A 67 -14.10 -8.82 -3.38
CA GLU A 67 -14.07 -10.00 -2.51
C GLU A 67 -14.83 -9.81 -1.20
N TYR A 68 -14.95 -8.58 -0.69
CA TYR A 68 -15.70 -8.29 0.56
C TYR A 68 -17.23 -8.29 0.38
N GLU A 69 -17.72 -8.11 -0.86
CA GLU A 69 -19.15 -8.12 -1.17
C GLU A 69 -19.73 -9.53 -1.42
N HIS A 70 -18.90 -10.58 -1.40
CA HIS A 70 -19.29 -12.00 -1.53
C HIS A 70 -19.05 -12.78 -0.23
#